data_AF-A0A2D7GGA7-F1
#
_entry.id   AF-A0A2D7GGA7-F1
#
_cell.length_a   1.000
_cell.length_b   1.000
_cell.length_c   1.000
_cell.angle_alpha   90.00
_cell.angle_beta   90.00
_cell.angle_gamma   90.00
#
_symmetry.space_group_name_H-M   'P 1'
#
loop_
_entity.id
_entity.type
_entity.pdbx_description
1 polymer ?
#
loop_
_entity_poly.entity_id
_entity_poly.type
_entity_poly.pdbx_seq_one_letter_code
_entity_poly.pdbx_strand_id
1 'polypeptide(L)'
;MLRQILVFAILLIMFSCSSTNKTIVDTGNNKSDVTLYKEGMKYLKVKDFENAVEVFNELEIVHPYSSLSSKSQLMAGFAQYMSNEYEEAILTLTKFIELNPDHESIPYAMYLKAYSYYERMPAVSFDQKTSQKAVEEFSELINKFPKSKYAKKSKQHLNSLNNHLAAREVEIAKFYQSQGFYLASIKRYKKVLSEYKNSTHIPEVIFRLIECYTSLGLSKQAIFLYRILDYNFKKTEWVEEAKKLVLKNANFVKFKKKELDLKKLNVDDFDLM
;
A
#
# COMPACT_ATOMS: atom_id res chain seq x y z
N MET A 1 31.67 53.29 -4.22
CA MET A 1 32.33 52.44 -3.21
C MET A 1 31.36 51.47 -2.51
N LEU A 2 30.17 51.92 -2.07
CA LEU A 2 29.18 51.06 -1.39
C LEU A 2 28.74 49.80 -2.18
N ARG A 3 28.61 49.92 -3.52
CA ARG A 3 28.23 48.80 -4.40
C ARG A 3 29.33 47.74 -4.57
N GLN A 4 30.60 48.12 -4.44
CA GLN A 4 31.72 47.16 -4.51
C GLN A 4 31.87 46.39 -3.19
N ILE A 5 31.55 47.02 -2.06
CA ILE A 5 31.53 46.37 -0.73
C ILE A 5 30.41 45.32 -0.65
N LEU A 6 29.23 45.61 -1.23
CA LEU A 6 28.09 44.68 -1.28
C LEU A 6 28.36 43.43 -2.12
N VAL A 7 29.10 43.56 -3.23
CA VAL A 7 29.49 42.42 -4.08
C VAL A 7 30.52 41.53 -3.38
N PHE A 8 31.45 42.13 -2.61
CA PHE A 8 32.43 41.37 -1.82
C PHE A 8 31.80 40.60 -0.65
N ALA A 9 30.77 41.17 -0.02
CA ALA A 9 30.03 40.53 1.06
C ALA A 9 29.21 39.31 0.59
N ILE A 10 28.67 39.35 -0.64
CA ILE A 10 27.92 38.24 -1.24
C ILE A 10 28.85 37.10 -1.69
N LEU A 11 30.10 37.41 -2.08
CA LEU A 11 31.08 36.40 -2.47
C LEU A 11 31.59 35.55 -1.29
N LEU A 12 31.60 36.11 -0.07
CA LEU A 12 32.01 35.43 1.16
C LEU A 12 31.01 34.37 1.65
N ILE A 13 29.76 34.41 1.20
CA ILE A 13 28.71 33.46 1.60
C ILE A 13 28.79 32.16 0.77
N MET A 14 29.51 32.17 -0.36
CA MET A 14 29.67 31.00 -1.25
C MET A 14 30.76 30.00 -0.81
N PHE A 15 31.50 30.28 0.27
CA PHE A 15 32.54 29.37 0.81
C PHE A 15 32.11 28.54 2.01
N SER A 16 30.82 28.51 2.37
CA SER A 16 30.31 27.58 3.39
C SER A 16 30.02 26.20 2.80
N CYS A 17 31.07 25.57 2.25
CA CYS A 17 31.12 24.12 2.10
C CYS A 17 31.64 23.55 3.42
N SER A 18 30.72 23.13 4.29
CA SER A 18 31.06 22.20 5.37
C SER A 18 31.38 20.85 4.73
N SER A 19 32.66 20.60 4.45
CA SER A 19 33.15 19.25 4.21
C SER A 19 33.14 18.51 5.54
N THR A 20 32.02 17.85 5.84
CA THR A 20 32.00 16.82 6.87
C THR A 20 32.90 15.70 6.35
N ASN A 21 34.13 15.66 6.85
CA ASN A 21 35.04 14.54 6.63
C ASN A 21 34.33 13.29 7.13
N LYS A 22 33.77 12.51 6.20
CA LYS A 22 33.33 11.15 6.45
C LYS A 22 34.59 10.39 6.82
N THR A 23 34.82 10.24 8.13
CA THR A 23 35.96 9.51 8.67
C THR A 23 35.93 8.13 8.03
N ILE A 24 36.94 7.87 7.21
CA ILE A 24 37.30 6.54 6.74
C ILE A 24 37.35 5.68 8.01
N VAL A 25 36.55 4.61 8.03
CA VAL A 25 36.44 3.66 9.14
C VAL A 25 37.83 3.42 9.72
N ASP A 26 38.05 3.89 10.95
CA ASP A 26 39.33 3.84 11.62
C ASP A 26 39.59 2.38 12.01
N THR A 27 40.20 1.62 11.10
CA THR A 27 40.58 0.20 11.24
C THR A 27 41.57 -0.07 12.38
N GLY A 28 41.92 0.95 13.19
CA GLY A 28 42.85 0.85 14.32
C GLY A 28 42.25 0.33 15.63
N ASN A 29 40.92 0.23 15.76
CA ASN A 29 40.27 -0.21 16.99
C ASN A 29 39.08 -1.12 16.70
N ASN A 30 39.34 -2.36 16.30
CA ASN A 30 38.28 -3.35 15.99
C ASN A 30 37.46 -3.67 17.25
N LYS A 31 36.46 -2.83 17.53
CA LYS A 31 35.44 -3.08 18.55
C LYS A 31 34.84 -4.46 18.29
N SER A 32 34.63 -5.24 19.35
CA SER A 32 33.92 -6.52 19.24
C SER A 32 32.52 -6.32 18.66
N ASP A 33 32.05 -7.29 17.88
CA ASP A 33 30.68 -7.40 17.39
C ASP A 33 29.62 -7.14 18.47
N VAL A 34 29.79 -7.69 19.67
CA VAL A 34 28.89 -7.46 20.81
C VAL A 34 28.88 -6.00 21.24
N THR A 35 30.04 -5.34 21.23
CA THR A 35 30.17 -3.93 21.60
C THR A 35 29.47 -3.03 20.58
N LEU A 36 29.74 -3.24 19.29
CA LEU A 36 29.09 -2.50 18.20
C LEU A 36 27.57 -2.71 18.22
N TYR A 37 27.10 -3.95 18.40
CA TYR A 37 25.67 -4.23 18.46
C TYR A 37 25.00 -3.51 19.65
N LYS A 38 25.62 -3.56 20.83
CA LYS A 38 25.12 -2.86 22.02
C LYS A 38 25.09 -1.34 21.82
N GLU A 39 26.08 -0.79 21.12
CA GLU A 39 26.17 0.63 20.79
C GLU A 39 25.06 1.05 19.83
N GLY A 40 24.84 0.32 18.72
CA GLY A 40 23.72 0.56 17.80
C GLY A 40 22.36 0.47 18.51
N MET A 41 22.20 -0.52 19.39
CA MET A 41 20.98 -0.65 20.21
C MET A 41 20.80 0.50 21.21
N LYS A 42 21.88 1.13 21.67
CA LYS A 42 21.82 2.32 22.53
C LYS A 42 21.31 3.53 21.74
N TYR A 43 21.83 3.74 20.53
CA TYR A 43 21.35 4.79 19.62
C TYR A 43 19.87 4.61 19.27
N LEU A 44 19.44 3.38 18.95
CA LEU A 44 18.01 3.06 18.76
C LEU A 44 17.13 3.46 19.95
N LYS A 45 17.59 3.19 21.19
CA LYS A 45 16.82 3.50 22.40
C LYS A 45 16.61 5.00 22.60
N VAL A 46 17.60 5.81 22.24
CA VAL A 46 17.50 7.27 22.31
C VAL A 46 16.91 7.89 21.04
N LYS A 47 16.42 7.06 20.10
CA LYS A 47 15.86 7.46 18.79
C LYS A 47 16.84 8.19 17.88
N ASP A 48 18.13 7.96 18.10
CA ASP A 48 19.19 8.43 17.22
C ASP A 48 19.38 7.40 16.10
N PHE A 49 18.51 7.47 15.10
CA PHE A 49 18.43 6.46 14.06
C PHE A 49 19.62 6.51 13.09
N GLU A 50 20.11 7.71 12.79
CA GLU A 50 21.25 7.92 11.89
C GLU A 50 22.51 7.22 12.45
N ASN A 51 22.89 7.53 13.70
CA ASN A 51 24.04 6.88 14.33
C ASN A 51 23.81 5.38 14.56
N ALA A 52 22.55 4.95 14.79
CA ALA A 52 22.24 3.53 14.88
C ALA A 52 22.54 2.80 13.57
N VAL A 53 22.10 3.34 12.43
CA VAL A 53 22.37 2.78 11.10
C VAL A 53 23.87 2.71 10.82
N GLU A 54 24.62 3.77 11.12
CA GLU A 54 26.06 3.79 10.93
C GLU A 54 26.76 2.66 11.69
N VAL A 55 26.46 2.51 12.99
CA VAL A 55 27.09 1.47 13.83
C VAL A 55 26.66 0.06 13.41
N PHE A 56 25.41 -0.14 12.99
CA PHE A 56 24.98 -1.44 12.49
C PHE A 56 25.65 -1.82 11.17
N ASN A 57 25.83 -0.85 10.26
CA ASN A 57 26.55 -1.05 9.00
C ASN A 57 28.04 -1.29 9.26
N GLU A 58 28.65 -0.57 10.21
CA GLU A 58 30.03 -0.82 10.64
C GLU A 58 30.21 -2.25 11.13
N LEU A 59 29.27 -2.76 11.94
CA LEU A 59 29.30 -4.15 12.40
C LEU A 59 29.26 -5.15 11.24
N GLU A 60 28.40 -4.93 10.24
CA GLU A 60 28.33 -5.80 9.04
C GLU A 60 29.67 -5.83 8.28
N ILE A 61 30.35 -4.67 8.17
CA ILE A 61 31.62 -4.52 7.46
C ILE A 61 32.78 -5.17 8.24
N VAL A 62 32.86 -4.91 9.55
CA VAL A 62 33.99 -5.36 10.39
C VAL A 62 33.85 -6.85 10.75
N HIS A 63 32.63 -7.33 10.97
CA HIS A 63 32.35 -8.71 11.43
C HIS A 63 31.34 -9.45 10.54
N PRO A 64 31.62 -9.65 9.23
CA PRO A 64 30.65 -10.14 8.25
C PRO A 64 30.08 -11.53 8.55
N TYR A 65 30.87 -12.40 9.20
CA TYR A 65 30.46 -13.77 9.55
C TYR A 65 29.88 -13.90 10.97
N SER A 66 29.76 -12.80 11.73
CA SER A 66 29.15 -12.85 13.05
C SER A 66 27.65 -13.13 12.94
N SER A 67 27.10 -13.94 13.86
CA SER A 67 25.65 -14.09 14.00
C SER A 67 24.92 -12.75 14.30
N LEU A 68 25.65 -11.76 14.81
CA LEU A 68 25.15 -10.41 15.03
C LEU A 68 25.11 -9.58 13.73
N SER A 69 25.85 -9.96 12.69
CA SER A 69 25.88 -9.25 11.40
C SER A 69 24.48 -9.21 10.76
N SER A 70 23.86 -10.38 10.57
CA SER A 70 22.50 -10.49 10.04
C SER A 70 21.48 -9.74 10.92
N LYS A 71 21.65 -9.79 12.26
CA LYS A 71 20.78 -9.06 13.19
C LYS A 71 20.96 -7.54 13.05
N SER A 72 22.18 -7.05 12.91
CA SER A 72 22.49 -5.64 12.70
C SER A 72 21.90 -5.13 11.39
N GLN A 73 22.00 -5.90 10.31
CA GLN A 73 21.40 -5.53 9.03
C GLN A 73 19.88 -5.33 9.14
N LEU A 74 19.18 -6.24 9.84
CA LEU A 74 17.76 -6.09 10.12
C LEU A 74 17.47 -4.86 11.01
N MET A 75 18.32 -4.58 12.00
CA MET A 75 18.17 -3.42 12.88
C MET A 75 18.47 -2.09 12.16
N ALA A 76 19.39 -2.08 11.19
CA ALA A 76 19.63 -0.94 10.31
C ALA A 76 18.39 -0.63 9.47
N GLY A 77 17.79 -1.65 8.83
CA GLY A 77 16.53 -1.48 8.11
C GLY A 77 15.38 -1.03 9.01
N PHE A 78 15.35 -1.48 10.27
CA PHE A 78 14.40 -0.97 11.27
C PHE A 78 14.65 0.48 11.66
N ALA A 79 15.91 0.88 11.87
CA ALA A 79 16.28 2.26 12.19
C ALA A 79 15.87 3.21 11.04
N GLN A 80 16.17 2.85 9.79
CA GLN A 80 15.78 3.59 8.59
C GLN A 80 14.26 3.75 8.48
N TYR A 81 13.52 2.66 8.74
CA TYR A 81 12.06 2.73 8.78
C TYR A 81 11.59 3.73 9.86
N MET A 82 12.19 3.70 11.04
CA MET A 82 11.83 4.59 12.16
C MET A 82 12.21 6.05 11.91
N SER A 83 13.20 6.34 11.06
CA SER A 83 13.55 7.69 10.60
C SER A 83 12.71 8.17 9.41
N ASN A 84 11.74 7.37 8.92
CA ASN A 84 10.97 7.59 7.69
C ASN A 84 11.80 7.52 6.39
N GLU A 85 13.02 6.99 6.46
CA GLU A 85 13.86 6.63 5.30
C GLU A 85 13.37 5.31 4.70
N TYR A 86 12.15 5.35 4.17
CA TYR A 86 11.45 4.15 3.73
C TYR A 86 12.11 3.50 2.52
N GLU A 87 12.74 4.27 1.62
CA GLU A 87 13.44 3.75 0.44
C GLU A 87 14.68 2.97 0.84
N GLU A 88 15.48 3.55 1.73
CA GLU A 88 16.67 2.97 2.31
C GLU A 88 16.30 1.72 3.11
N ALA A 89 15.24 1.79 3.91
CA ALA A 89 14.73 0.64 4.65
C ALA A 89 14.34 -0.51 3.70
N ILE A 90 13.64 -0.23 2.60
CA ILE A 90 13.27 -1.25 1.61
C ILE A 90 14.52 -1.91 1.02
N LEU A 91 15.54 -1.15 0.64
CA LEU A 91 16.79 -1.68 0.08
C LEU A 91 17.53 -2.56 1.09
N THR A 92 17.72 -2.06 2.32
CA THR A 92 18.42 -2.78 3.39
C THR A 92 17.69 -4.08 3.76
N LEU A 93 16.36 -4.04 3.88
CA LEU A 93 15.55 -5.21 4.21
C LEU A 93 15.50 -6.22 3.07
N THR A 94 15.47 -5.76 1.82
CA THR A 94 15.56 -6.65 0.64
C THR A 94 16.88 -7.40 0.64
N LYS A 95 18.00 -6.68 0.84
CA LYS A 95 19.33 -7.28 0.98
C LYS A 95 19.37 -8.30 2.13
N PHE A 96 18.75 -8.00 3.27
CA PHE A 96 18.68 -8.94 4.40
C PHE A 96 17.95 -10.24 4.03
N ILE A 97 16.79 -10.13 3.37
CA ILE A 97 15.98 -11.27 2.95
C ILE A 97 16.74 -12.15 1.94
N GLU A 98 17.46 -11.55 1.00
CA GLU A 98 18.23 -12.24 -0.03
C GLU A 98 19.47 -12.94 0.53
N LEU A 99 20.22 -12.27 1.41
CA LEU A 99 21.48 -12.81 1.96
C LEU A 99 21.25 -13.82 3.09
N ASN A 100 20.10 -13.81 3.75
CA ASN A 100 19.83 -14.63 4.93
C ASN A 100 18.52 -15.44 4.81
N PRO A 101 18.37 -16.32 3.80
CA PRO A 101 17.10 -16.99 3.46
C PRO A 101 16.55 -17.97 4.52
N ASP A 102 17.38 -18.40 5.47
CA ASP A 102 16.99 -19.30 6.56
C ASP A 102 16.83 -18.58 7.92
N HIS A 103 16.99 -17.25 7.96
CA HIS A 103 16.95 -16.50 9.21
C HIS A 103 15.53 -16.42 9.80
N GLU A 104 15.39 -16.65 11.10
CA GLU A 104 14.10 -16.68 11.82
C GLU A 104 13.27 -15.39 11.67
N SER A 105 13.95 -14.25 11.54
CA SER A 105 13.36 -12.92 11.39
C SER A 105 12.92 -12.54 9.97
N ILE A 106 13.05 -13.41 8.95
CA ILE A 106 12.58 -13.09 7.59
C ILE A 106 11.11 -12.65 7.55
N PRO A 107 10.15 -13.31 8.24
CA PRO A 107 8.76 -12.85 8.22
C PRO A 107 8.60 -11.43 8.77
N TYR A 108 9.46 -11.02 9.71
CA TYR A 108 9.48 -9.65 10.22
C TYR A 108 10.09 -8.67 9.21
N ALA A 109 11.20 -9.03 8.58
CA ALA A 109 11.85 -8.20 7.57
C ALA A 109 10.93 -7.96 6.35
N MET A 110 10.28 -9.01 5.85
CA MET A 110 9.27 -8.90 4.78
C MET A 110 8.09 -8.03 5.21
N TYR A 111 7.63 -8.18 6.44
CA TYR A 111 6.56 -7.33 6.97
C TYR A 111 6.97 -5.87 6.98
N LEU A 112 8.17 -5.58 7.47
CA LEU A 112 8.65 -4.22 7.58
C LEU A 112 8.88 -3.58 6.20
N LYS A 113 9.43 -4.35 5.23
CA LYS A 113 9.57 -3.93 3.83
C LYS A 113 8.21 -3.57 3.22
N ALA A 114 7.22 -4.47 3.36
CA ALA A 114 5.86 -4.23 2.89
C ALA A 114 5.22 -3.02 3.58
N TYR A 115 5.48 -2.85 4.88
CA TYR A 115 4.97 -1.73 5.68
C TYR A 115 5.61 -0.40 5.27
N SER A 116 6.89 -0.38 4.89
CA SER A 116 7.55 0.82 4.33
C SER A 116 6.89 1.27 3.02
N TYR A 117 6.45 0.34 2.16
CA TYR A 117 5.63 0.71 0.99
C TYR A 117 4.25 1.23 1.41
N TYR A 118 3.63 0.62 2.42
CA TYR A 118 2.32 1.03 2.93
C TYR A 118 2.31 2.46 3.49
N GLU A 119 3.33 2.84 4.27
CA GLU A 119 3.45 4.20 4.83
C GLU A 119 3.63 5.27 3.74
N ARG A 120 4.11 4.87 2.56
CA ARG A 120 4.26 5.74 1.38
C ARG A 120 3.03 5.73 0.46
N MET A 121 1.92 5.12 0.87
CA MET A 121 0.68 5.12 0.12
C MET A 121 0.20 6.57 -0.09
N PRO A 122 0.09 7.05 -1.34
CA PRO A 122 -0.37 8.41 -1.61
C PRO A 122 -1.89 8.51 -1.45
N ALA A 123 -2.43 9.74 -1.51
CA ALA A 123 -3.88 9.91 -1.55
C ALA A 123 -4.49 9.26 -2.80
N VAL A 124 -5.76 8.87 -2.70
CA VAL A 124 -6.49 8.09 -3.72
C VAL A 124 -6.40 8.73 -5.11
N SER A 125 -6.35 10.06 -5.22
CA SER A 125 -6.34 10.76 -6.50
C SER A 125 -5.02 10.62 -7.30
N PHE A 126 -3.91 10.24 -6.65
CA PHE A 126 -2.58 10.17 -7.25
C PHE A 126 -2.24 8.81 -7.85
N ASP A 127 -1.03 8.68 -8.42
CA ASP A 127 -0.49 7.42 -8.93
C ASP A 127 -0.36 6.39 -7.80
N GLN A 128 -0.83 5.16 -8.04
CA GLN A 128 -0.96 4.12 -7.01
C GLN A 128 0.10 3.02 -7.13
N LYS A 129 1.20 3.24 -7.87
CA LYS A 129 2.26 2.23 -8.06
C LYS A 129 2.84 1.75 -6.73
N THR A 130 3.05 2.66 -5.78
CA THR A 130 3.56 2.34 -4.44
C THR A 130 2.56 1.47 -3.66
N SER A 131 1.28 1.79 -3.71
CA SER A 131 0.20 1.01 -3.08
C SER A 131 0.10 -0.40 -3.66
N GLN A 132 0.24 -0.54 -4.98
CA GLN A 132 0.29 -1.84 -5.66
C GLN A 132 1.51 -2.65 -5.21
N LYS A 133 2.68 -2.02 -5.06
CA LYS A 133 3.86 -2.68 -4.50
C LYS A 133 3.63 -3.15 -3.07
N ALA A 134 2.98 -2.34 -2.22
CA ALA A 134 2.61 -2.76 -0.87
C ALA A 134 1.70 -4.00 -0.88
N VAL A 135 0.73 -4.07 -1.81
CA VAL A 135 -0.14 -5.24 -2.01
C VAL A 135 0.68 -6.48 -2.38
N GLU A 136 1.60 -6.36 -3.33
CA GLU A 136 2.49 -7.44 -3.78
C GLU A 136 3.30 -8.00 -2.60
N GLU A 137 3.99 -7.12 -1.85
CA GLU A 137 4.89 -7.49 -0.75
C GLU A 137 4.13 -8.11 0.44
N PHE A 138 2.97 -7.57 0.82
CA PHE A 138 2.15 -8.20 1.85
C PHE A 138 1.60 -9.55 1.42
N SER A 139 1.21 -9.69 0.15
CA SER A 139 0.72 -10.95 -0.40
C SER A 139 1.82 -12.01 -0.41
N GLU A 140 3.04 -11.62 -0.78
CA GLU A 140 4.20 -12.52 -0.74
C GLU A 140 4.46 -13.04 0.68
N LEU A 141 4.48 -12.16 1.68
CA LEU A 141 4.65 -12.56 3.08
C LEU A 141 3.53 -13.52 3.54
N ILE A 142 2.27 -13.24 3.20
CA ILE A 142 1.14 -14.10 3.58
C ILE A 142 1.27 -15.48 2.95
N ASN A 143 1.69 -15.53 1.67
CA ASN A 143 1.83 -16.77 0.93
C ASN A 143 3.01 -17.61 1.43
N LYS A 144 4.16 -16.97 1.68
CA LYS A 144 5.39 -17.64 2.12
C LYS A 144 5.34 -18.04 3.60
N PHE A 145 4.74 -17.22 4.46
CA PHE A 145 4.70 -17.44 5.91
C PHE A 145 3.29 -17.34 6.51
N PRO A 146 2.32 -18.17 6.07
CA PRO A 146 0.90 -18.02 6.42
C PRO A 146 0.59 -18.17 7.92
N LYS A 147 1.43 -18.89 8.66
CA LYS A 147 1.29 -19.12 10.11
C LYS A 147 2.00 -18.07 10.97
N SER A 148 2.75 -17.15 10.37
CA SER A 148 3.49 -16.14 11.13
C SER A 148 2.55 -15.12 11.78
N LYS A 149 2.95 -14.56 12.93
CA LYS A 149 2.23 -13.44 13.56
C LYS A 149 2.11 -12.21 12.64
N TYR A 150 3.07 -12.06 11.73
CA TYR A 150 3.11 -10.96 10.77
C TYR A 150 2.12 -11.14 9.62
N ALA A 151 1.91 -12.37 9.14
CA ALA A 151 0.88 -12.63 8.11
C ALA A 151 -0.53 -12.22 8.56
N LYS A 152 -0.87 -12.41 9.84
CA LYS A 152 -2.16 -11.93 10.39
C LYS A 152 -2.28 -10.40 10.31
N LYS A 153 -1.22 -9.67 10.66
CA LYS A 153 -1.19 -8.19 10.56
C LYS A 153 -1.24 -7.75 9.09
N SER A 154 -0.47 -8.39 8.21
CA SER A 154 -0.44 -8.11 6.78
C SER A 154 -1.81 -8.27 6.10
N LYS A 155 -2.64 -9.24 6.53
CA LYS A 155 -4.01 -9.37 6.01
C LYS A 155 -4.87 -8.13 6.29
N GLN A 156 -4.66 -7.46 7.42
CA GLN A 156 -5.40 -6.24 7.76
C GLN A 156 -4.96 -5.07 6.85
N HIS A 157 -3.65 -4.90 6.67
CA HIS A 157 -3.09 -3.89 5.76
C HIS A 157 -3.48 -4.14 4.31
N LEU A 158 -3.45 -5.39 3.87
CA LEU A 158 -3.90 -5.79 2.54
C LEU A 158 -5.37 -5.45 2.30
N ASN A 159 -6.24 -5.64 3.30
CA ASN A 159 -7.65 -5.22 3.20
C ASN A 159 -7.78 -3.68 3.11
N SER A 160 -6.98 -2.93 3.86
CA SER A 160 -6.93 -1.46 3.78
C SER A 160 -6.49 -1.00 2.37
N LEU A 161 -5.39 -1.55 1.85
CA LEU A 161 -4.88 -1.26 0.51
C LEU A 161 -5.88 -1.60 -0.58
N ASN A 162 -6.53 -2.77 -0.51
CA ASN A 162 -7.54 -3.16 -1.48
C ASN A 162 -8.76 -2.23 -1.46
N ASN A 163 -9.17 -1.72 -0.28
CA ASN A 163 -10.19 -0.69 -0.20
C ASN A 163 -9.73 0.63 -0.80
N HIS A 164 -8.48 1.03 -0.55
CA HIS A 164 -7.90 2.25 -1.12
C HIS A 164 -7.83 2.19 -2.66
N LEU A 165 -7.38 1.06 -3.21
CA LEU A 165 -7.33 0.84 -4.66
C LEU A 165 -8.72 0.73 -5.29
N ALA A 166 -9.69 0.14 -4.57
CA ALA A 166 -11.09 0.17 -4.99
C ALA A 166 -11.63 1.60 -5.05
N ALA A 167 -11.34 2.43 -4.05
CA ALA A 167 -11.73 3.83 -4.02
C ALA A 167 -11.21 4.60 -5.25
N ARG A 168 -9.96 4.33 -5.66
CA ARG A 168 -9.37 4.91 -6.89
C ARG A 168 -10.21 4.62 -8.12
N GLU A 169 -10.54 3.35 -8.33
CA GLU A 169 -11.33 2.93 -9.49
C GLU A 169 -12.75 3.51 -9.44
N VAL A 170 -13.34 3.63 -8.24
CA VAL A 170 -14.63 4.30 -8.02
C VAL A 170 -14.57 5.79 -8.36
N GLU A 171 -13.54 6.53 -7.93
CA GLU A 171 -13.38 7.95 -8.27
C GLU A 171 -13.28 8.16 -9.78
N ILE A 172 -12.49 7.33 -10.48
CA ILE A 172 -12.36 7.37 -11.93
C ILE A 172 -13.70 7.04 -12.61
N ALA A 173 -14.41 6.03 -12.11
CA ALA A 173 -15.72 5.63 -12.64
C ALA A 173 -16.76 6.74 -12.49
N LYS A 174 -16.82 7.40 -11.32
CA LYS A 174 -17.70 8.54 -11.03
C LYS A 174 -17.36 9.74 -11.91
N PHE A 175 -16.07 9.99 -12.15
CA PHE A 175 -15.65 11.02 -13.09
C PHE A 175 -16.22 10.74 -14.49
N TYR A 176 -16.00 9.55 -15.06
CA TYR A 176 -16.57 9.20 -16.38
C TYR A 176 -18.10 9.25 -16.41
N GLN A 177 -18.76 8.80 -15.34
CA GLN A 177 -20.21 8.84 -15.23
C GLN A 177 -20.74 10.28 -15.27
N SER A 178 -20.11 11.20 -14.54
CA SER A 178 -20.52 12.61 -14.52
C SER A 178 -20.35 13.31 -15.88
N GLN A 179 -19.43 12.82 -16.71
CA GLN A 179 -19.24 13.27 -18.09
C GLN A 179 -20.17 12.57 -19.10
N GLY A 180 -21.04 11.65 -18.67
CA GLY A 180 -21.93 10.89 -19.53
C GLY A 180 -21.28 9.71 -20.25
N PHE A 181 -20.01 9.39 -19.97
CA PHE A 181 -19.30 8.24 -20.54
C PHE A 181 -19.65 6.94 -19.78
N TYR A 182 -20.91 6.51 -19.87
CA TYR A 182 -21.44 5.37 -19.11
C TYR A 182 -20.70 4.05 -19.38
N LEU A 183 -20.31 3.76 -20.62
CA LEU A 183 -19.57 2.53 -20.94
C LEU A 183 -18.19 2.48 -20.27
N ALA A 184 -17.47 3.61 -20.24
CA ALA A 184 -16.18 3.72 -19.56
C ALA A 184 -16.35 3.58 -18.04
N SER A 185 -17.41 4.19 -17.49
CA SER A 185 -17.76 4.07 -16.07
C SER A 185 -18.09 2.62 -15.68
N ILE A 186 -18.93 1.93 -16.46
CA ILE A 186 -19.28 0.51 -16.26
C ILE A 186 -18.02 -0.36 -16.24
N LYS A 187 -17.08 -0.16 -17.17
CA LYS A 187 -15.82 -0.90 -17.21
C LYS A 187 -15.02 -0.74 -15.91
N ARG A 188 -14.97 0.47 -15.35
CA ARG A 188 -14.26 0.78 -14.10
C ARG A 188 -14.97 0.19 -12.88
N TYR A 189 -16.27 0.34 -12.77
CA TYR A 189 -17.05 -0.27 -11.70
C TYR A 189 -16.95 -1.80 -11.70
N LYS A 190 -16.99 -2.42 -12.88
CA LYS A 190 -16.79 -3.87 -13.02
C LYS A 190 -15.43 -4.33 -12.56
N LYS A 191 -14.37 -3.54 -12.83
CA LYS A 191 -13.03 -3.82 -12.32
C LYS A 191 -13.03 -3.93 -10.79
N VAL A 192 -13.80 -3.07 -10.11
CA VAL A 192 -13.96 -3.14 -8.65
C VAL A 192 -14.65 -4.44 -8.21
N LEU A 193 -15.69 -4.86 -8.92
CA LEU A 193 -16.39 -6.13 -8.64
C LEU A 193 -15.53 -7.38 -8.94
N SER A 194 -14.61 -7.34 -9.91
CA SER A 194 -13.67 -8.45 -10.16
C SER A 194 -12.54 -8.52 -9.13
N GLU A 195 -11.86 -7.40 -8.92
CA GLU A 195 -10.56 -7.37 -8.24
C GLU A 195 -10.69 -7.12 -6.73
N TYR A 196 -11.70 -6.34 -6.30
CA TYR A 196 -11.83 -5.87 -4.92
C TYR A 196 -13.13 -6.34 -4.26
N LYS A 197 -13.50 -7.62 -4.44
CA LYS A 197 -14.76 -8.24 -3.98
C LYS A 197 -15.11 -8.04 -2.49
N ASN A 198 -14.11 -7.85 -1.64
CA ASN A 198 -14.30 -7.65 -0.19
C ASN A 198 -14.30 -6.17 0.22
N SER A 199 -14.32 -5.25 -0.75
CA SER A 199 -14.26 -3.82 -0.48
C SER A 199 -15.56 -3.29 0.12
N THR A 200 -15.44 -2.26 0.96
CA THR A 200 -16.58 -1.49 1.48
C THR A 200 -17.31 -0.69 0.40
N HIS A 201 -16.70 -0.49 -0.77
CA HIS A 201 -17.28 0.26 -1.89
C HIS A 201 -18.26 -0.55 -2.75
N ILE A 202 -18.35 -1.87 -2.55
CA ILE A 202 -19.15 -2.76 -3.39
C ILE A 202 -20.64 -2.34 -3.48
N PRO A 203 -21.34 -1.96 -2.39
CA PRO A 203 -22.73 -1.51 -2.49
C PRO A 203 -22.90 -0.25 -3.33
N GLU A 204 -22.02 0.76 -3.16
CA GLU A 204 -22.02 1.97 -3.97
C GLU A 204 -21.78 1.63 -5.45
N VAL A 205 -20.77 0.81 -5.74
CA VAL A 205 -20.41 0.38 -7.10
C VAL A 205 -21.59 -0.27 -7.82
N ILE A 206 -22.30 -1.19 -7.15
CA ILE A 206 -23.48 -1.84 -7.73
C ILE A 206 -24.58 -0.81 -8.00
N PHE A 207 -24.82 0.12 -7.08
CA PHE A 207 -25.79 1.19 -7.30
C PHE A 207 -25.41 2.10 -8.48
N ARG A 208 -24.14 2.52 -8.59
CA ARG A 208 -23.69 3.33 -9.72
C ARG A 208 -23.78 2.59 -11.06
N LEU A 209 -23.58 1.27 -11.07
CA LEU A 209 -23.87 0.44 -12.25
C LEU A 209 -25.36 0.48 -12.60
N ILE A 210 -26.26 0.37 -11.62
CA ILE A 210 -27.71 0.50 -11.83
C ILE A 210 -28.04 1.85 -12.48
N GLU A 211 -27.44 2.96 -12.02
CA GLU A 211 -27.59 4.27 -12.64
C GLU A 211 -27.12 4.25 -14.10
N CYS A 212 -25.91 3.73 -14.36
CA CYS A 212 -25.35 3.67 -15.71
C CYS A 212 -26.21 2.83 -16.67
N TYR A 213 -26.62 1.62 -16.27
CA TYR A 213 -27.48 0.76 -17.09
C TYR A 213 -28.85 1.38 -17.33
N THR A 214 -29.42 2.06 -16.34
CA THR A 214 -30.71 2.76 -16.52
C THR A 214 -30.58 3.92 -17.49
N SER A 215 -29.51 4.71 -17.40
CA SER A 215 -29.23 5.80 -18.35
C SER A 215 -29.05 5.31 -19.78
N LEU A 216 -28.59 4.07 -19.97
CA LEU A 216 -28.47 3.41 -21.27
C LEU A 216 -29.76 2.74 -21.75
N GLY A 217 -30.84 2.76 -20.95
CA GLY A 217 -32.11 2.08 -21.26
C GLY A 217 -32.10 0.57 -21.00
N LEU A 218 -31.02 0.04 -20.42
CA LEU A 218 -30.79 -1.37 -20.14
C LEU A 218 -31.50 -1.80 -18.84
N SER A 219 -32.83 -1.76 -18.87
CA SER A 219 -33.68 -1.94 -17.68
C SER A 219 -33.60 -3.34 -17.07
N LYS A 220 -33.37 -4.38 -17.88
CA LYS A 220 -33.24 -5.76 -17.37
C LYS A 220 -32.00 -5.91 -16.49
N GLN A 221 -30.86 -5.40 -16.97
CA GLN A 221 -29.58 -5.40 -16.26
C GLN A 221 -29.66 -4.57 -14.99
N ALA A 222 -30.29 -3.38 -15.06
CA ALA A 222 -30.54 -2.54 -13.89
C ALA A 222 -31.40 -3.24 -12.82
N ILE A 223 -32.48 -3.93 -13.21
CA ILE A 223 -33.32 -4.71 -12.30
C ILE A 223 -32.52 -5.87 -11.69
N PHE A 224 -31.74 -6.58 -12.48
CA PHE A 224 -30.91 -7.70 -12.01
C PHE A 224 -29.90 -7.24 -10.94
N LEU A 225 -29.16 -6.17 -11.21
CA LEU A 225 -28.23 -5.57 -10.25
C LEU A 225 -28.92 -5.08 -8.98
N TYR A 226 -30.11 -4.47 -9.09
CA TYR A 226 -30.91 -4.11 -7.92
C TYR A 226 -31.24 -5.33 -7.06
N ARG A 227 -31.61 -6.46 -7.67
CA ARG A 227 -31.88 -7.70 -6.92
C ARG A 227 -30.64 -8.23 -6.22
N ILE A 228 -29.47 -8.12 -6.85
CA ILE A 228 -28.18 -8.46 -6.22
C ILE A 228 -27.92 -7.54 -5.03
N LEU A 229 -28.10 -6.22 -5.20
CA LEU A 229 -27.91 -5.24 -4.14
C LEU A 229 -28.83 -5.50 -2.95
N ASP A 230 -30.13 -5.68 -3.21
CA ASP A 230 -31.16 -5.99 -2.20
C ASP A 230 -30.92 -7.34 -1.52
N TYR A 231 -30.40 -8.35 -2.23
CA TYR A 231 -30.12 -9.65 -1.64
C TYR A 231 -28.90 -9.63 -0.71
N ASN A 232 -27.79 -9.00 -1.13
CA ASN A 232 -26.49 -9.09 -0.44
C ASN A 232 -26.27 -7.97 0.59
N PHE A 233 -26.85 -6.78 0.39
CA PHE A 233 -26.55 -5.57 1.16
C PHE A 233 -27.82 -4.92 1.71
N LYS A 234 -28.71 -5.74 2.28
CA LYS A 234 -29.95 -5.27 2.91
C LYS A 234 -29.67 -4.11 3.86
N LYS A 235 -30.51 -3.07 3.81
CA LYS A 235 -30.49 -1.88 4.69
C LYS A 235 -29.37 -0.86 4.42
N THR A 236 -28.67 -0.92 3.29
CA THR A 236 -27.82 0.21 2.86
C THR A 236 -28.67 1.30 2.19
N GLU A 237 -28.27 2.56 2.30
CA GLU A 237 -28.91 3.70 1.61
C GLU A 237 -29.08 3.46 0.10
N TRP A 238 -28.09 2.80 -0.50
CA TRP A 238 -28.05 2.44 -1.92
C TRP A 238 -29.24 1.57 -2.38
N VAL A 239 -29.80 0.73 -1.50
CA VAL A 239 -30.96 -0.12 -1.84
C VAL A 239 -32.20 0.75 -2.04
N GLU A 240 -32.43 1.72 -1.16
CA GLU A 240 -33.58 2.61 -1.23
C GLU A 240 -33.48 3.55 -2.43
N GLU A 241 -32.29 4.05 -2.73
CA GLU A 241 -32.04 4.85 -3.94
C GLU A 241 -32.23 4.03 -5.22
N ALA A 242 -31.64 2.83 -5.29
CA ALA A 242 -31.79 1.92 -6.42
C ALA A 242 -33.26 1.57 -6.67
N LYS A 243 -34.02 1.31 -5.60
CA LYS A 243 -35.45 0.98 -5.67
C LYS A 243 -36.26 2.10 -6.33
N LYS A 244 -36.04 3.36 -5.94
CA LYS A 244 -36.71 4.53 -6.55
C LYS A 244 -36.42 4.66 -8.04
N LEU A 245 -35.18 4.35 -8.43
CA LEU A 245 -34.69 4.47 -9.79
C LEU A 245 -35.26 3.37 -10.70
N VAL A 246 -35.26 2.12 -10.24
CA VAL A 246 -35.73 0.96 -11.00
C VAL A 246 -37.26 0.85 -11.06
N LEU A 247 -37.98 1.27 -10.02
CA LEU A 247 -39.45 1.22 -9.96
C LEU A 247 -40.15 2.11 -11.01
N LYS A 248 -39.47 3.14 -11.53
CA LYS A 248 -40.01 3.95 -12.64
C LYS A 248 -40.19 3.15 -13.94
N ASN A 249 -39.51 2.01 -14.10
CA ASN A 249 -39.38 1.30 -15.39
C ASN A 249 -39.68 -0.21 -15.34
N ALA A 250 -40.22 -0.78 -14.26
CA ALA A 250 -40.17 -2.23 -14.04
C ALA A 250 -41.48 -3.02 -14.24
N ASN A 251 -41.45 -3.94 -15.22
CA ASN A 251 -42.06 -5.27 -15.10
C ASN A 251 -41.05 -6.19 -14.37
N PHE A 252 -41.34 -6.59 -13.13
CA PHE A 252 -40.39 -7.36 -12.33
C PHE A 252 -40.26 -8.82 -12.79
N VAL A 253 -39.13 -9.14 -13.41
CA VAL A 253 -38.72 -10.53 -13.67
C VAL A 253 -38.32 -11.21 -12.35
N LYS A 254 -38.70 -12.49 -12.18
CA LYS A 254 -38.32 -13.31 -11.03
C LYS A 254 -36.97 -13.98 -11.28
N PHE A 255 -36.00 -13.78 -10.38
CA PHE A 255 -34.67 -14.43 -10.41
C PHE A 255 -34.56 -15.49 -9.31
N LYS A 256 -33.79 -16.55 -9.55
CA LYS A 256 -33.54 -17.59 -8.53
C LYS A 256 -32.49 -17.11 -7.55
N LYS A 257 -32.62 -17.48 -6.26
CA LYS A 257 -31.67 -17.07 -5.20
C LYS A 257 -30.20 -17.39 -5.51
N LYS A 258 -29.91 -18.47 -6.25
CA LYS A 258 -28.54 -18.84 -6.63
C LYS A 258 -27.89 -17.84 -7.59
N GLU A 259 -28.69 -17.16 -8.41
CA GLU A 259 -28.26 -16.16 -9.40
C GLU A 259 -27.97 -14.80 -8.76
N LEU A 260 -28.31 -14.60 -7.48
CA LEU A 260 -28.17 -13.34 -6.76
C LEU A 260 -26.98 -13.33 -5.78
N ASP A 261 -26.30 -14.46 -5.59
CA ASP A 261 -25.18 -14.58 -4.65
C ASP A 261 -23.91 -13.96 -5.24
N LEU A 262 -23.54 -12.76 -4.77
CA LEU A 262 -22.43 -11.99 -5.33
C LEU A 262 -21.10 -12.74 -5.29
N LYS A 263 -20.90 -13.62 -4.30
CA LYS A 263 -19.65 -14.39 -4.17
C LYS A 263 -19.48 -15.42 -5.28
N LYS A 264 -20.57 -15.83 -5.93
CA LYS A 264 -20.58 -16.83 -7.01
C LYS A 264 -20.63 -16.23 -8.40
N LEU A 265 -20.91 -14.94 -8.50
CA LEU A 265 -21.00 -14.23 -9.78
C LEU A 265 -19.60 -13.86 -10.29
N ASN A 266 -19.43 -14.02 -11.59
CA ASN A 266 -18.34 -13.46 -12.38
C ASN A 266 -18.76 -12.09 -12.94
N VAL A 267 -17.78 -11.31 -13.39
CA VAL A 267 -18.04 -9.98 -13.92
C VAL A 267 -18.88 -10.01 -15.21
N ASP A 268 -18.74 -11.05 -16.01
CA ASP A 268 -19.49 -11.19 -17.26
C ASP A 268 -20.98 -11.52 -17.01
N ASP A 269 -21.31 -12.08 -15.83
CA ASP A 269 -22.70 -12.35 -15.45
C ASP A 269 -23.52 -11.06 -15.27
N PHE A 270 -22.87 -9.90 -15.16
CA PHE A 270 -23.54 -8.59 -15.10
C PHE A 270 -24.00 -8.09 -16.48
N ASP A 271 -23.46 -8.62 -17.57
CA ASP A 271 -23.87 -8.26 -18.95
C ASP A 271 -24.88 -9.22 -19.56
N LEU A 272 -24.91 -10.45 -19.08
CA LEU A 272 -25.70 -11.53 -19.65
C LEU A 272 -27.09 -11.56 -19.01
N MET A 273 -28.01 -10.71 -19.50
CA MET A 273 -29.49 -10.84 -19.46
C MET A 273 -30.18 -9.66 -20.15
#